data_AF-A7VF98-F1
#
_entry.id   AF-A7VF98-F1
#
_cell.length_a   1.000
_cell.length_b   1.000
_cell.length_c   1.000
_cell.angle_alpha   90.00
_cell.angle_beta   90.00
_cell.angle_gamma   90.00
#
_symmetry.space_group_name_H-M   'P 1'
#
loop_
_entity.id
_entity.type
_entity.pdbx_description
1 polymer ?
#
loop_
_entity_poly.entity_id
_entity_poly.type
_entity_poly.pdbx_seq_one_letter_code
_entity_poly.pdbx_strand_id
1 'polypeptide(L)' 'MGKNKGEWAIIHRCKMCGALSSNRVAADDNPMKLMSIAMKPIGHPPFPLERIEKMTMLMGGEGYLK' A
#
# COMPACT_ATOMS: atom_id res chain seq x y z
N MET A 1 0.29 -19.32 10.40
CA MET A 1 1.54 -18.91 9.73
C MET A 1 2.06 -17.68 10.45
N GLY A 2 3.19 -17.78 11.15
CA GLY A 2 3.62 -16.81 12.17
C GLY A 2 3.72 -15.37 11.67
N LYS A 3 3.12 -14.45 12.44
CA LYS A 3 3.39 -13.00 12.36
C LYS A 3 4.74 -12.76 13.07
N ASN A 4 5.84 -13.03 12.39
CA ASN A 4 7.15 -12.57 12.87
C ASN A 4 7.15 -11.04 12.73
N LYS A 5 7.35 -10.33 13.85
CA LYS A 5 7.33 -8.87 13.90
C LYS A 5 8.55 -8.34 13.12
N GLY A 6 8.35 -7.98 11.85
CA GLY A 6 9.38 -7.33 11.01
C GLY A 6 9.57 -7.91 9.60
N GLU A 7 8.93 -9.02 9.24
CA GLU A 7 9.04 -9.58 7.88
C GLU A 7 8.19 -8.80 6.86
N TRP A 8 8.73 -8.62 5.66
CA TRP A 8 8.05 -7.93 4.56
C TRP A 8 7.39 -8.95 3.62
N ALA A 9 6.26 -8.58 3.04
CA ALA A 9 5.60 -9.35 2.00
C ALA A 9 5.04 -8.44 0.91
N ILE A 10 5.11 -8.89 -0.34
CA ILE A 10 4.52 -8.20 -1.49
C ILE A 10 3.19 -8.86 -1.80
N ILE A 11 2.12 -8.06 -1.73
CA ILE A 11 0.82 -8.45 -2.25
C ILE A 11 0.73 -7.99 -3.70
N HIS A 12 0.47 -8.92 -4.61
CA HIS A 12 0.25 -8.60 -6.03
C HIS A 12 -1.13 -9.07 -6.49
N ARG A 13 -1.71 -8.32 -7.43
CA ARG A 13 -2.95 -8.66 -8.12
C ARG A 13 -2.65 -9.13 -9.53
N CYS A 14 -3.04 -10.36 -9.87
CA CYS A 14 -2.94 -10.85 -11.23
C CYS A 14 -3.82 -10.01 -12.16
N LYS A 15 -3.27 -9.48 -13.25
CA LYS A 15 -4.03 -8.66 -14.20
C LYS A 15 -5.04 -9.46 -15.04
N MET A 16 -4.82 -10.77 -15.20
CA MET A 16 -5.69 -11.64 -16.00
C MET A 16 -6.90 -12.14 -15.21
N CYS A 17 -6.69 -12.71 -14.03
CA CYS A 17 -7.76 -13.32 -13.23
C CYS A 17 -8.18 -12.49 -12.00
N GLY A 18 -7.44 -11.42 -11.66
CA GLY A 18 -7.74 -10.57 -10.51
C GLY A 18 -7.37 -11.14 -9.14
N ALA A 19 -6.87 -12.38 -9.07
CA ALA A 19 -6.48 -13.01 -7.82
C ALA A 19 -5.37 -12.23 -7.09
N LEU A 20 -5.46 -12.19 -5.76
CA LEU A 20 -4.45 -11.63 -4.88
C LEU A 20 -3.57 -12.74 -4.33
N SER A 21 -2.26 -12.55 -4.39
CA SER A 21 -1.29 -13.46 -3.80
C SER A 21 -0.25 -12.68 -2.99
N SER A 22 0.24 -13.30 -1.93
CA SER A 22 1.24 -12.74 -1.02
C SER A 22 2.53 -13.53 -1.15
N ASN A 23 3.62 -12.84 -1.50
CA ASN A 23 4.95 -13.42 -1.54
C ASN A 23 5.78 -12.84 -0.39
N ARG A 24 6.44 -13.69 0.39
CA ARG A 24 7.39 -13.22 1.42
C ARG A 24 8.63 -12.66 0.73
N VAL A 25 9.17 -11.58 1.28
CA VAL A 25 10.46 -11.03 0.85
C VAL A 25 11.57 -11.97 1.33
N ALA A 26 12.43 -12.37 0.41
CA ALA A 26 13.59 -13.22 0.68
C ALA A 26 14.80 -12.37 1.09
N ALA A 27 15.85 -13.02 1.63
CA ALA A 27 17.05 -12.32 2.10
C ALA A 27 17.89 -11.71 0.95
N ASP A 28 17.71 -12.19 -0.27
CA ASP A 28 18.40 -11.78 -1.50
C ASP A 28 17.61 -10.77 -2.35
N ASP A 29 16.38 -10.43 -1.95
CA ASP A 29 15.63 -9.36 -2.59
C ASP A 29 16.33 -8.01 -2.39
N ASN A 30 16.32 -7.17 -3.44
CA ASN A 30 17.00 -5.88 -3.40
C ASN A 30 16.17 -4.84 -2.60
N PRO A 31 16.67 -4.31 -1.47
CA PRO A 31 15.90 -3.42 -0.59
C PRO A 31 15.53 -2.09 -1.26
N MET A 32 16.36 -1.58 -2.18
CA MET A 32 16.06 -0.34 -2.90
C MET A 32 14.87 -0.52 -3.86
N LYS A 33 14.74 -1.68 -4.49
CA LYS A 33 13.58 -2.00 -5.34
C LYS A 33 12.31 -2.20 -4.52
N LEU A 34 12.40 -2.78 -3.33
CA LEU A 34 11.26 -2.90 -2.42
C LEU A 34 10.76 -1.53 -1.95
N MET A 35 11.70 -0.65 -1.58
CA MET A 35 11.36 0.71 -1.16
C MET A 35 10.72 1.52 -2.29
N SER A 36 11.20 1.39 -3.53
CA SER A 36 10.59 2.11 -4.66
C SER A 36 9.14 1.71 -4.92
N ILE A 37 8.78 0.43 -4.69
CA ILE A 37 7.39 -0.03 -4.73
C ILE A 37 6.58 0.60 -3.59
N ALA A 38 7.10 0.57 -2.36
CA ALA A 38 6.45 1.13 -1.18
C ALA A 38 6.22 2.65 -1.28
N MET A 39 7.15 3.38 -1.90
CA MET A 39 7.09 4.84 -2.09
C MET A 39 6.21 5.26 -3.27
N LYS A 40 5.87 4.35 -4.19
CA LYS A 40 5.09 4.68 -5.39
C LYS A 40 3.74 5.35 -5.06
N PRO A 41 2.94 4.88 -4.09
CA PRO A 41 1.70 5.55 -3.70
C PRO A 41 1.90 6.92 -3.07
N ILE A 42 3.05 7.19 -2.46
CA ILE A 42 3.35 8.49 -1.85
C ILE A 42 3.64 9.52 -2.94
N GLY A 43 4.45 9.16 -3.94
CA GLY A 43 4.75 10.04 -5.07
C GLY A 43 3.61 10.16 -6.10
N HIS A 44 2.74 9.14 -6.18
CA HIS A 44 1.61 9.08 -7.12
C HIS A 44 0.36 8.60 -6.38
N PRO A 45 -0.26 9.46 -5.57
CA PRO A 45 -1.41 9.08 -4.77
C PRO A 45 -2.57 8.66 -5.67
N PRO A 46 -3.29 7.57 -5.34
CA PRO A 46 -4.39 7.04 -6.15
C PRO A 46 -5.67 7.90 -6.07
N PHE A 47 -5.62 9.00 -5.33
CA PHE A 47 -6.68 9.99 -5.18
C PHE A 47 -6.06 11.37 -4.98
N PRO A 48 -6.75 12.45 -5.36
CA PRO A 48 -6.25 13.81 -5.20
C PRO A 48 -6.18 14.18 -3.72
N LEU A 49 -4.97 14.39 -3.20
CA LEU A 49 -4.73 14.68 -1.79
C LEU A 49 -5.33 16.03 -1.37
N GLU A 50 -5.37 17.00 -2.30
CA GLU A 50 -5.90 18.34 -2.08
C GLU A 50 -7.41 18.33 -1.77
N ARG A 51 -8.08 17.19 -2.00
CA ARG A 51 -9.52 17.04 -1.84
C ARG A 51 -9.91 16.14 -0.68
N ILE A 52 -8.95 15.60 0.08
CA ILE A 52 -9.23 14.68 1.19
C ILE A 52 -10.17 15.32 2.21
N GLU A 53 -9.93 16.56 2.62
CA GLU A 53 -10.81 17.26 3.58
C GLU A 53 -12.25 17.35 3.09
N LYS A 54 -12.44 17.75 1.82
CA LYS A 54 -13.77 17.81 1.19
C LYS A 54 -14.42 16.43 1.10
N MET A 55 -13.66 15.39 0.76
CA MET A 55 -14.15 14.02 0.71
C MET A 55 -14.58 13.52 2.11
N THR A 56 -13.77 13.79 3.14
CA THR A 56 -14.09 13.47 4.53
C THR A 56 -15.38 14.17 5.00
N MET A 57 -15.53 15.45 4.68
CA MET A 57 -16.75 16.21 5.00
C MET A 57 -17.99 15.58 4.35
N LEU A 58 -17.90 15.20 3.08
CA LEU A 58 -18.99 14.54 2.35
C LEU A 58 -19.32 13.13 2.91
N MET A 59 -18.38 12.49 3.61
CA MET A 59 -18.54 11.17 4.23
C MET A 59 -19.00 11.23 5.69
N GLY A 60 -19.53 12.37 6.17
CA GLY A 60 -20.06 12.50 7.53
C GLY A 60 -19.04 13.01 8.56
N GLY A 61 -17.85 13.44 8.13
CA GLY A 61 -16.96 14.28 8.95
C GLY A 61 -16.10 13.57 10.00
N GLU A 62 -16.13 12.23 10.10
CA GLU A 62 -15.36 11.49 11.12
C GLU A 62 -13.92 11.13 10.69
N GLY A 63 -13.52 11.41 9.45
CA GLY A 63 -12.23 11.02 8.89
C GLY A 63 -11.09 12.02 9.15
N TYR A 64 -10.72 12.24 10.41
CA TYR A 64 -9.55 13.05 10.76
C TYR A 64 -8.26 12.23 10.70
N LEU A 65 -7.28 12.71 9.92
CA LEU A 65 -5.90 12.24 9.98
C LEU A 65 -5.21 12.96 11.15
N LYS A 66 -4.87 12.23 12.22
CA LYS A 66 -3.97 12.71 13.29
C LYS A 66 -2.52 12.54 12.88
#